data_AF-A0A7S3Q6N7-F1
#
_entry.id   AF-A0A7S3Q6N7-F1
#
_cell.length_a   1.000
_cell.length_b   1.000
_cell.length_c   1.000
_cell.angle_alpha   90.00
_cell.angle_beta   90.00
_cell.angle_gamma   90.00
#
_symmetry.space_group_name_H-M   'P 1'
#
loop_
_entity.id
_entity.type
_entity.pdbx_description
1 polymer ?
#
loop_
_entity_poly.entity_id
_entity_poly.type
_entity_poly.pdbx_seq_one_letter_code
_entity_poly.pdbx_strand_id
1 'polypeptide(L)'
;VGSCIQNLKSKSLQRKMTYRHQMKDRGRPSSVPNMKGRAQYDLSGNSGPGRPNEAVDLSERMGEVKDEEGQPLLETVLEHVRLQQEREMLAVLQQQEKKDQDDEISNLRDEMRNFLSKLESTSDKDEIRNLRDEMRNMRSELMHTRNSTIRSSGNPQDVLVEQDVENQPSASGRQRLRRTGGSLLSSILGRNRSNNQSLPEDIFTMMMMSRPCSASWALGIIVWVCQMFLCIYIAIEGDFIDEYRFWKPHGKGLYIGQFIAIIFAILAQSDIFSSVRTILWLRRNSRWDILLLGKEENEDPPSIWDWILHILIPNVLKFIQGFAVFFVSFFIIMTRSNLLDLIKDFTSLMIVSELDNIAFDFTAYGYLGESLYLKTIDAQDIEIDDIAQQQGGRFIFRKLWAWVLLGTYLAGWFFFAFLPQLRGTWFKSTLPECVDGSGQSYFSLASQYAQDGSCY
;
A
#
# COMPACT_ATOMS: atom_id res chain seq x y z
N VAL A 1 -12.78 0.21 -18.91
CA VAL A 1 -13.50 -0.15 -17.66
C VAL A 1 -14.78 -0.96 -17.93
N GLY A 2 -15.75 -0.46 -18.71
CA GLY A 2 -17.02 -1.16 -18.99
C GLY A 2 -16.87 -2.58 -19.55
N SER A 3 -15.93 -2.80 -20.48
CA SER A 3 -15.62 -4.14 -21.01
C SER A 3 -15.02 -5.09 -19.95
N CYS A 4 -14.22 -4.57 -19.01
CA CYS A 4 -13.70 -5.37 -17.89
C CYS A 4 -14.84 -5.81 -16.95
N ILE A 5 -15.77 -4.90 -16.65
CA ILE A 5 -16.94 -5.20 -15.80
C ILE A 5 -17.82 -6.28 -16.45
N GLN A 6 -18.04 -6.22 -17.76
CA GLN A 6 -18.79 -7.25 -18.47
C GLN A 6 -18.07 -8.61 -18.48
N ASN A 7 -16.75 -8.61 -18.68
CA ASN A 7 -15.96 -9.85 -18.70
C ASN A 7 -15.91 -10.53 -17.32
N LEU A 8 -15.84 -9.74 -16.24
CA LEU A 8 -15.93 -10.25 -14.86
C LEU A 8 -17.32 -10.80 -14.53
N LYS A 9 -18.40 -10.13 -14.96
CA LYS A 9 -19.77 -10.64 -14.80
C LYS A 9 -19.93 -12.00 -15.50
N SER A 10 -19.47 -12.11 -16.74
CA SER A 10 -19.49 -13.34 -17.54
C SER A 10 -18.76 -14.51 -16.84
N LYS A 11 -17.52 -14.28 -16.39
CA LYS A 11 -16.73 -15.32 -15.68
C LYS A 11 -17.33 -15.73 -14.34
N SER A 12 -17.94 -14.80 -13.59
CA SER A 12 -18.63 -15.14 -12.34
C SER A 12 -19.87 -16.01 -12.59
N LEU A 13 -20.57 -15.77 -13.70
CA LEU A 13 -21.75 -16.54 -14.11
C LEU A 13 -21.37 -17.96 -14.52
N GLN A 14 -20.27 -18.11 -15.28
CA GLN A 14 -19.73 -19.42 -15.65
C GLN A 14 -19.34 -20.24 -14.42
N ARG A 15 -18.63 -19.65 -13.44
CA ARG A 15 -18.26 -20.36 -12.19
C ARG A 15 -19.48 -20.82 -11.40
N LYS A 16 -20.53 -19.99 -11.31
CA LYS A 16 -21.80 -20.39 -10.67
C LYS A 16 -22.47 -21.57 -11.38
N MET A 17 -22.41 -21.63 -12.71
CA MET A 17 -22.97 -22.76 -13.47
C MET A 17 -22.16 -24.05 -13.30
N THR A 18 -20.82 -23.97 -13.30
CA THR A 18 -19.96 -25.13 -13.10
C THR A 18 -20.15 -25.75 -11.70
N TYR A 19 -20.28 -24.91 -10.67
CA TYR A 19 -20.52 -25.37 -9.29
C TYR A 19 -21.90 -26.05 -9.14
N ARG A 20 -22.91 -25.54 -9.85
CA ARG A 20 -24.26 -26.12 -9.87
C ARG A 20 -24.29 -27.49 -10.54
N HIS A 21 -23.46 -27.70 -11.55
CA HIS A 21 -23.29 -29.01 -12.19
C HIS A 21 -22.56 -30.01 -11.30
N GLN A 22 -21.47 -29.60 -10.64
CA GLN A 22 -20.72 -30.48 -9.72
C GLN A 22 -21.53 -30.92 -8.49
N MET A 23 -22.44 -30.06 -8.00
CA MET A 23 -23.36 -30.42 -6.91
C MET A 23 -24.47 -31.38 -7.34
N LYS A 24 -24.81 -31.44 -8.63
CA LYS A 24 -25.87 -32.31 -9.15
C LYS A 24 -25.37 -33.75 -9.39
N ASP A 25 -24.06 -33.92 -9.58
CA ASP A 25 -23.43 -35.23 -9.83
C ASP A 25 -22.96 -35.96 -8.56
N ARG A 26 -22.97 -35.31 -7.38
CA ARG A 26 -22.74 -35.98 -6.09
C ARG A 26 -24.04 -36.59 -5.56
N GLY A 27 -24.35 -37.78 -6.07
CA GLY A 27 -25.43 -38.63 -5.56
C GLY A 27 -25.32 -38.95 -4.07
N ARG A 28 -26.48 -39.21 -3.44
CA ARG A 28 -26.66 -39.60 -2.04
C ARG A 28 -25.63 -40.65 -1.58
N PRO A 29 -24.88 -40.43 -0.49
CA PRO A 29 -24.21 -41.51 0.20
C PRO A 29 -25.26 -42.37 0.92
N SER A 30 -25.24 -43.65 0.60
CA SER A 30 -25.93 -44.70 1.34
C SER A 30 -25.06 -45.19 2.50
N SER A 31 -25.71 -45.60 3.59
CA SER A 31 -25.20 -46.32 4.76
C SER A 31 -24.34 -45.55 5.78
N VAL A 32 -24.96 -45.30 6.94
CA VAL A 32 -24.31 -44.96 8.21
C VAL A 32 -24.16 -46.26 9.02
N PRO A 33 -22.96 -46.63 9.51
CA PRO A 33 -22.81 -47.73 10.44
C PRO A 33 -23.04 -47.26 11.88
N ASN A 34 -23.85 -48.06 12.57
CA ASN A 34 -24.28 -47.92 13.95
C ASN A 34 -23.12 -48.28 14.90
N MET A 35 -22.64 -47.33 15.73
CA MET A 35 -21.75 -47.63 16.85
C MET A 35 -22.38 -47.19 18.18
N LYS A 36 -22.95 -48.18 18.89
CA LYS A 36 -23.23 -48.11 20.32
C LYS A 36 -21.93 -48.36 21.09
N GLY A 37 -21.35 -47.30 21.66
CA GLY A 37 -20.26 -47.38 22.65
C GLY A 37 -20.71 -46.75 23.96
N ARG A 38 -21.01 -47.58 24.95
CA ARG A 38 -21.48 -47.21 26.30
C ARG A 38 -20.25 -46.84 27.14
N ALA A 39 -20.11 -45.58 27.53
CA ALA A 39 -19.14 -45.16 28.54
C ALA A 39 -19.91 -44.75 29.81
N GLN A 40 -19.64 -45.48 30.88
CA GLN A 40 -20.20 -45.35 32.22
C GLN A 40 -19.20 -44.55 33.03
N TYR A 41 -19.56 -43.34 33.48
CA TYR A 41 -18.79 -42.57 34.45
C TYR A 41 -19.64 -42.33 35.68
N ASP A 42 -19.19 -42.89 36.79
CA ASP A 42 -19.63 -42.60 38.15
C ASP A 42 -19.16 -41.20 38.56
N LEU A 43 -20.07 -40.35 38.99
CA LEU A 43 -19.76 -39.16 39.80
C LEU A 43 -20.64 -39.16 41.04
N SER A 44 -20.03 -39.60 42.14
CA SER A 44 -20.52 -39.47 43.49
C SER A 44 -20.16 -38.10 44.08
N GLY A 45 -21.15 -37.42 44.65
CA GLY A 45 -20.97 -36.44 45.73
C GLY A 45 -20.83 -34.98 45.31
N ASN A 46 -21.82 -34.14 45.64
CA ASN A 46 -21.84 -33.44 46.93
C ASN A 46 -23.15 -32.66 47.07
N SER A 47 -23.80 -32.79 48.21
CA SER A 47 -25.12 -32.22 48.53
C SER A 47 -24.97 -30.85 49.19
N GLY A 48 -25.76 -29.87 48.73
CA GLY A 48 -25.94 -28.57 49.39
C GLY A 48 -27.32 -27.99 49.02
N PRO A 49 -28.10 -27.45 49.97
CA PRO A 49 -29.56 -27.43 49.87
C PRO A 49 -30.11 -26.06 49.44
N GLY A 50 -31.24 -26.08 48.72
CA GLY A 50 -32.15 -24.94 48.72
C GLY A 50 -32.85 -24.64 47.40
N ARG A 51 -33.97 -25.31 47.14
CA ARG A 51 -35.33 -24.71 47.10
C ARG A 51 -36.31 -25.71 46.47
N PRO A 52 -37.54 -25.86 47.01
CA PRO A 52 -38.47 -26.88 46.57
C PRO A 52 -39.48 -26.36 45.55
N ASN A 53 -39.93 -27.30 44.70
CA ASN A 53 -41.26 -27.38 44.09
C ASN A 53 -41.64 -26.35 43.02
N GLU A 54 -41.27 -26.64 41.77
CA GLU A 54 -42.07 -26.20 40.60
C GLU A 54 -42.05 -27.18 39.40
N ALA A 55 -41.25 -28.25 39.43
CA ALA A 55 -41.11 -29.17 38.29
C ALA A 55 -42.00 -30.43 38.34
N VAL A 56 -42.80 -30.65 39.40
CA VAL A 56 -43.58 -31.90 39.57
C VAL A 56 -45.01 -31.80 39.00
N ASP A 57 -45.51 -30.61 38.65
CA ASP A 57 -46.92 -30.43 38.28
C ASP A 57 -47.18 -30.37 36.75
N LEU A 58 -46.14 -30.56 35.92
CA LEU A 58 -46.28 -30.57 34.44
C LEU A 58 -46.36 -31.98 33.83
N SER A 59 -45.98 -33.02 34.57
CA SER A 59 -46.04 -34.40 34.09
C SER A 59 -47.45 -35.01 34.17
N GLU A 60 -48.35 -34.46 34.99
CA GLU A 60 -49.69 -35.04 35.20
C GLU A 60 -50.78 -34.36 34.36
N ARG A 61 -50.44 -33.29 33.61
CA ARG A 61 -51.40 -32.52 32.80
C ARG A 61 -51.23 -32.62 31.28
N MET A 62 -50.20 -33.29 30.78
CA MET A 62 -50.11 -33.63 29.35
C MET A 62 -50.70 -35.02 29.12
N GLY A 63 -52.04 -35.09 29.12
CA GLY A 63 -52.75 -36.21 28.53
C GLY A 63 -52.33 -36.37 27.06
N GLU A 64 -52.29 -37.63 26.60
CA GLU A 64 -51.84 -38.09 25.28
C GLU A 64 -52.23 -37.16 24.12
N VAL A 65 -51.42 -36.14 23.84
CA VAL A 65 -51.44 -35.43 22.56
C VAL A 65 -50.50 -36.20 21.64
N LYS A 66 -51.06 -37.19 20.95
CA LYS A 66 -50.44 -37.80 19.79
C LYS A 66 -50.69 -36.87 18.61
N ASP A 67 -49.61 -36.38 18.02
CA ASP A 67 -49.59 -35.87 16.66
C ASP A 67 -50.02 -36.98 15.67
N GLU A 68 -50.59 -36.58 14.52
CA GLU A 68 -51.20 -37.47 13.52
C GLU A 68 -50.22 -38.52 12.93
N GLU A 69 -48.92 -38.41 13.22
CA GLU A 69 -47.88 -39.32 12.74
C GLU A 69 -47.34 -40.29 13.82
N GLY A 70 -47.88 -40.25 15.05
CA GLY A 70 -47.62 -41.27 16.06
C GLY A 70 -46.17 -41.36 16.56
N GLN A 71 -45.38 -40.29 16.42
CA GLN A 71 -44.06 -40.19 17.07
C GLN A 71 -44.20 -39.51 18.43
N PRO A 72 -43.47 -39.95 19.47
CA PRO A 72 -43.58 -39.33 20.78
C PRO A 72 -42.99 -37.92 20.74
N LEU A 73 -43.86 -36.91 20.69
CA LEU A 73 -43.57 -35.46 20.79
C LEU A 73 -42.60 -35.12 21.95
N LEU A 74 -42.61 -35.95 22.99
CA LEU A 74 -41.72 -35.88 24.14
C LEU A 74 -40.23 -36.09 23.77
N GLU A 75 -39.92 -36.99 22.83
CA GLU A 75 -38.54 -37.33 22.44
C GLU A 75 -37.87 -36.16 21.69
N THR A 76 -38.61 -35.49 20.81
CA THR A 76 -38.16 -34.28 20.09
C THR A 76 -37.89 -33.11 21.03
N VAL A 77 -38.75 -32.91 22.03
CA VAL A 77 -38.57 -31.86 23.06
C VAL A 77 -37.35 -32.18 23.93
N LEU A 78 -37.16 -33.43 24.32
CA LEU A 78 -36.00 -33.85 25.11
C LEU A 78 -34.68 -33.67 24.35
N GLU A 79 -34.68 -33.94 23.04
CA GLU A 79 -33.51 -33.72 22.18
C GLU A 79 -33.20 -32.22 22.03
N HIS A 80 -34.20 -31.36 21.90
CA HIS A 80 -34.00 -29.90 21.86
C HIS A 80 -33.42 -29.36 23.16
N VAL A 81 -33.94 -29.80 24.31
CA VAL A 81 -33.41 -29.38 25.63
C VAL A 81 -31.97 -29.83 25.80
N ARG A 82 -31.64 -31.06 25.37
CA ARG A 82 -30.27 -31.57 25.41
C ARG A 82 -29.32 -30.76 24.52
N LEU A 83 -29.73 -30.47 23.29
CA LEU A 83 -28.93 -29.66 22.37
C LEU A 83 -28.74 -28.22 22.85
N GLN A 84 -29.75 -27.64 23.51
CA GLN A 84 -29.61 -26.33 24.13
C GLN A 84 -28.59 -26.35 25.28
N GLN A 85 -28.65 -27.37 26.13
CA GLN A 85 -27.71 -27.52 27.23
C GLN A 85 -26.26 -27.75 26.76
N GLU A 86 -26.06 -28.52 25.68
CA GLU A 86 -24.74 -28.71 25.05
C GLU A 86 -24.20 -27.39 24.45
N ARG A 87 -25.05 -26.55 23.86
CA ARG A 87 -24.65 -25.22 23.35
C ARG A 87 -24.24 -24.26 24.47
N GLU A 88 -24.99 -24.22 25.56
CA GLU A 88 -24.66 -23.38 26.72
C GLU A 88 -23.33 -23.81 27.36
N MET A 89 -23.09 -25.12 27.48
CA MET A 89 -21.82 -25.66 27.99
C MET A 89 -20.64 -25.31 27.06
N LEU A 90 -20.80 -25.41 25.74
CA LEU A 90 -19.78 -25.01 24.77
C LEU A 90 -19.48 -23.51 24.84
N ALA A 91 -20.49 -22.66 25.02
CA ALA A 91 -20.30 -21.22 25.16
C ALA A 91 -19.48 -20.87 26.41
N VAL A 92 -19.73 -21.54 27.54
CA VAL A 92 -18.95 -21.37 28.77
C VAL A 92 -17.49 -21.81 28.58
N LEU A 93 -17.25 -22.93 27.91
CA LEU A 93 -15.89 -23.40 27.62
C LEU A 93 -15.12 -22.44 26.70
N GLN A 94 -15.77 -21.92 25.66
CA GLN A 94 -15.17 -20.92 24.77
C GLN A 94 -14.86 -19.61 25.51
N GLN A 95 -15.74 -19.19 26.43
CA GLN A 95 -15.51 -18.00 27.24
C GLN A 95 -14.34 -18.18 28.21
N GLN A 96 -14.19 -19.37 28.79
CA GLN A 96 -13.07 -19.69 29.66
C GLN A 96 -11.74 -19.73 28.88
N GLU A 97 -11.71 -20.39 27.72
CA GLU A 97 -10.51 -20.44 26.86
C GLU A 97 -10.08 -19.02 26.43
N LYS A 98 -11.04 -18.17 26.05
CA LYS A 98 -10.76 -16.78 25.72
C LYS A 98 -10.15 -16.01 26.90
N LYS A 99 -10.68 -16.21 28.11
CA LYS A 99 -10.16 -15.57 29.31
C LYS A 99 -8.73 -16.02 29.61
N ASP A 100 -8.45 -17.31 29.49
CA ASP A 100 -7.11 -17.87 29.71
C ASP A 100 -6.10 -17.30 28.69
N GLN A 101 -6.51 -17.12 27.43
CA GLN A 101 -5.69 -16.46 26.39
C GLN A 101 -5.45 -14.97 26.67
N ASP A 102 -6.48 -14.24 27.14
CA ASP A 102 -6.34 -12.83 27.48
C ASP A 102 -5.38 -12.62 28.67
N ASP A 103 -5.43 -13.52 29.67
CA ASP A 103 -4.51 -13.53 30.81
C ASP A 103 -3.05 -13.82 30.36
N GLU A 104 -2.85 -14.75 29.43
CA GLU A 104 -1.52 -15.05 28.83
C GLU A 104 -0.95 -13.85 28.07
N ILE A 105 -1.77 -13.18 27.24
CA ILE A 105 -1.38 -11.97 26.51
C ILE A 105 -1.04 -10.82 27.47
N SER A 106 -1.77 -10.69 28.57
CA SER A 106 -1.49 -9.68 29.60
C SER A 106 -0.14 -9.94 30.26
N ASN A 107 0.15 -11.19 30.62
CA ASN A 107 1.42 -11.58 31.24
C ASN A 107 2.62 -11.32 30.31
N LEU A 108 2.54 -11.72 29.03
CA LEU A 108 3.57 -11.46 28.03
C LEU A 108 3.83 -9.95 27.85
N ARG A 109 2.78 -9.12 27.91
CA ARG A 109 2.91 -7.66 27.79
C ARG A 109 3.66 -7.05 28.98
N ASP A 110 3.45 -7.56 30.18
CA ASP A 110 4.13 -7.12 31.39
C ASP A 110 5.60 -7.53 31.39
N GLU A 111 5.88 -8.75 30.94
CA GLU A 111 7.25 -9.21 30.74
C GLU A 111 8.00 -8.33 29.72
N MET A 112 7.38 -8.02 28.58
CA MET A 112 7.96 -7.14 27.57
C MET A 112 8.22 -5.71 28.10
N ARG A 113 7.37 -5.21 29.00
CA ARG A 113 7.60 -3.92 29.70
C ARG A 113 8.81 -3.97 30.64
N ASN A 114 8.97 -5.07 31.37
CA ASN A 114 10.13 -5.28 32.23
C ASN A 114 11.43 -5.42 31.42
N PHE A 115 11.38 -6.04 30.24
CA PHE A 115 12.54 -6.09 29.35
C PHE A 115 12.94 -4.73 28.80
N LEU A 116 11.97 -3.88 28.45
CA LEU A 116 12.24 -2.53 27.99
C LEU A 116 12.87 -1.65 29.07
N SER A 117 12.42 -1.75 30.33
CA SER A 117 13.03 -1.03 31.43
C SER A 117 14.46 -1.52 31.72
N LYS A 118 14.72 -2.83 31.60
CA LYS A 118 16.07 -3.39 31.71
C LYS A 118 16.99 -2.86 30.61
N LEU A 119 16.53 -2.85 29.36
CA LEU A 119 17.25 -2.29 28.20
C LEU A 119 17.64 -0.82 28.38
N GLU A 120 16.79 -0.03 29.03
CA GLU A 120 17.08 1.39 29.29
C GLU A 120 18.16 1.56 30.38
N SER A 121 18.25 0.62 31.32
CA SER A 121 19.23 0.66 32.41
C SER A 121 20.60 0.06 32.06
N THR A 122 20.67 -0.82 31.06
CA THR A 122 21.89 -1.56 30.72
C THR A 122 22.78 -0.79 29.74
N SER A 123 24.06 -0.63 30.08
CA SER A 123 25.07 -0.01 29.20
C SER A 123 25.90 -1.01 28.38
N ASP A 124 25.79 -2.31 28.66
CA ASP A 124 26.60 -3.34 28.00
C ASP A 124 26.01 -3.74 26.63
N LYS A 125 26.85 -3.69 25.59
CA LYS A 125 26.44 -3.95 24.20
C LYS A 125 26.06 -5.40 23.94
N ASP A 126 26.74 -6.34 24.60
CA ASP A 126 26.46 -7.77 24.40
C ASP A 126 25.18 -8.18 25.12
N GLU A 127 24.91 -7.61 26.29
CA GLU A 127 23.64 -7.78 27.01
C GLU A 127 22.47 -7.16 26.22
N ILE A 128 22.65 -5.97 25.62
CA ILE A 128 21.65 -5.36 24.72
C ILE A 128 21.34 -6.26 23.52
N ARG A 129 22.34 -6.96 22.98
CA ARG A 129 22.14 -7.87 21.84
C ARG A 129 21.33 -9.09 22.26
N ASN A 130 21.65 -9.70 23.41
CA ASN A 130 20.91 -10.85 23.93
C ASN A 130 19.45 -10.47 24.27
N LEU A 131 19.24 -9.34 24.95
CA LEU A 131 17.90 -8.82 25.28
C LEU A 131 17.07 -8.51 24.02
N ARG A 132 17.71 -8.06 22.94
CA ARG A 132 17.04 -7.82 21.66
C ARG A 132 16.56 -9.11 20.99
N ASP A 133 17.37 -10.16 21.03
CA ASP A 133 17.02 -11.46 20.46
C ASP A 133 15.90 -12.12 21.27
N GLU A 134 15.91 -11.98 22.60
CA GLU A 134 14.83 -12.45 23.49
C GLU A 134 13.51 -11.70 23.25
N MET A 135 13.55 -10.37 23.09
CA MET A 135 12.38 -9.59 22.68
C MET A 135 11.83 -10.00 21.31
N ARG A 136 12.71 -10.39 20.37
CA ARG A 136 12.26 -10.88 19.06
C ARG A 136 11.52 -12.21 19.21
N ASN A 137 12.00 -13.11 20.08
CA ASN A 137 11.34 -14.40 20.32
C ASN A 137 9.98 -14.25 21.02
N MET A 138 9.88 -13.43 22.07
CA MET A 138 8.59 -13.13 22.73
C MET A 138 7.60 -12.47 21.77
N ARG A 139 8.08 -11.60 20.88
CA ARG A 139 7.23 -10.97 19.87
C ARG A 139 6.67 -11.98 18.87
N SER A 140 7.46 -12.97 18.44
CA SER A 140 6.95 -14.05 17.59
C SER A 140 5.92 -14.91 18.31
N GLU A 141 6.13 -15.25 19.59
CA GLU A 141 5.16 -16.00 20.39
C GLU A 141 3.83 -15.24 20.52
N LEU A 142 3.88 -13.95 20.85
CA LEU A 142 2.68 -13.11 20.96
C LEU A 142 1.90 -13.02 19.64
N MET A 143 2.60 -12.96 18.49
CA MET A 143 1.95 -12.98 17.17
C MET A 143 1.33 -14.35 16.87
N HIS A 144 1.96 -15.45 17.28
CA HIS A 144 1.39 -16.79 17.14
C HIS A 144 0.12 -16.95 17.99
N THR A 145 0.16 -16.58 19.27
CA THR A 145 -1.00 -16.66 20.18
C THR A 145 -2.16 -15.80 19.66
N ARG A 146 -1.87 -14.57 19.20
CA ARG A 146 -2.89 -13.69 18.62
C ARG A 146 -3.51 -14.27 17.34
N ASN A 147 -2.71 -14.88 16.47
CA ASN A 147 -3.20 -15.48 15.24
C ASN A 147 -4.02 -16.75 15.49
N SER A 148 -3.71 -17.54 16.53
CA SER A 148 -4.56 -18.67 16.94
C SER A 148 -5.91 -18.20 17.48
N THR A 149 -5.98 -17.13 18.26
CA THR A 149 -7.25 -16.56 18.77
C THR A 149 -8.14 -16.05 17.64
N ILE A 150 -7.56 -15.41 16.62
CA ILE A 150 -8.32 -14.93 15.44
C ILE A 150 -8.87 -16.11 14.63
N ARG A 151 -8.11 -17.20 14.50
CA ARG A 151 -8.55 -18.41 13.78
C ARG A 151 -9.58 -19.24 14.55
N SER A 152 -9.52 -19.29 15.89
CA SER A 152 -10.51 -20.01 16.72
C SER A 152 -11.84 -19.25 16.83
N SER A 153 -11.83 -17.92 16.74
CA SER A 153 -13.03 -17.07 16.72
C SER A 153 -13.79 -17.07 15.38
N GLY A 154 -13.59 -18.08 14.53
CA GLY A 154 -14.11 -18.18 13.15
C GLY A 154 -15.62 -18.38 13.05
N ASN A 155 -16.42 -17.38 13.44
CA ASN A 155 -17.77 -17.18 12.93
C ASN A 155 -18.05 -15.68 12.70
N PRO A 156 -17.96 -15.17 11.45
CA PRO A 156 -18.08 -13.73 11.16
C PRO A 156 -19.50 -13.15 11.21
N GLN A 157 -20.52 -13.88 11.69
CA GLN A 157 -21.92 -13.45 11.56
C GLN A 157 -22.73 -13.23 12.85
N ASP A 158 -22.24 -13.57 14.04
CA ASP A 158 -23.07 -13.48 15.26
C ASP A 158 -22.58 -12.50 16.34
N VAL A 159 -21.66 -11.58 16.02
CA VAL A 159 -21.27 -10.50 16.96
C VAL A 159 -21.80 -9.17 16.46
N LEU A 160 -23.13 -9.03 16.48
CA LEU A 160 -23.81 -7.74 16.52
C LEU A 160 -24.15 -7.46 17.99
N VAL A 161 -23.10 -7.27 18.79
CA VAL A 161 -23.23 -6.67 20.12
C VAL A 161 -22.68 -5.26 20.02
N GLU A 162 -23.61 -4.33 20.09
CA GLU A 162 -23.43 -2.89 20.28
C GLU A 162 -22.55 -2.68 21.52
N GLN A 163 -21.27 -2.42 21.31
CA GLN A 163 -20.37 -1.91 22.33
C GLN A 163 -19.89 -0.54 21.88
N ASP A 164 -20.52 0.48 22.46
CA ASP A 164 -19.98 1.82 22.60
C ASP A 164 -18.62 1.73 23.32
N VAL A 165 -17.54 1.62 22.55
CA VAL A 165 -16.18 1.81 23.06
C VAL A 165 -15.62 3.07 22.42
N GLU A 166 -15.58 4.09 23.27
CA GLU A 166 -15.00 5.39 23.07
C GLU A 166 -13.57 5.31 22.49
N ASN A 167 -13.39 6.02 21.37
CA ASN A 167 -12.19 6.09 20.57
C ASN A 167 -10.96 6.59 21.36
N GLN A 168 -10.00 5.71 21.68
CA GLN A 168 -8.60 6.10 21.83
C GLN A 168 -7.81 5.72 20.56
N PRO A 169 -7.36 6.70 19.75
CA PRO A 169 -6.47 6.40 18.64
C PRO A 169 -5.12 5.91 19.18
N SER A 170 -4.67 4.76 18.68
CA SER A 170 -3.42 4.13 19.10
C SER A 170 -2.23 5.10 18.92
N ALA A 171 -1.34 5.12 19.93
CA ALA A 171 -0.18 6.00 19.97
C ALA A 171 0.83 5.78 18.82
N SER A 172 0.69 4.69 18.03
CA SER A 172 1.50 4.44 16.82
C SER A 172 1.10 5.33 15.64
N GLY A 173 -0.14 5.84 15.61
CA GLY A 173 -0.62 6.74 14.54
C GLY A 173 -0.02 8.16 14.62
N ARG A 174 0.19 8.68 15.84
CA ARG A 174 0.68 10.06 16.04
C ARG A 174 2.17 10.26 15.68
N GLN A 175 3.00 9.20 15.72
CA GLN A 175 4.40 9.31 15.29
C GLN A 175 4.57 9.30 13.76
N ARG A 176 3.56 8.90 12.98
CA ARG A 176 3.67 8.83 11.51
C ARG A 176 3.34 10.15 10.79
N LEU A 177 2.48 11.02 11.33
CA LEU A 177 2.17 12.32 10.68
C LEU A 177 3.39 13.27 10.60
N ARG A 178 4.41 13.07 11.44
CA ARG A 178 5.68 13.82 11.39
C ARG A 178 6.64 13.32 10.30
N ARG A 179 6.31 12.23 9.58
CA ARG A 179 7.15 11.62 8.54
C ARG A 179 6.96 12.21 7.14
N THR A 180 5.83 12.79 6.79
CA THR A 180 5.55 13.17 5.39
C THR A 180 6.48 14.28 4.89
N GLY A 181 6.82 15.26 5.72
CA GLY A 181 7.84 16.28 5.39
C GLY A 181 9.29 15.78 5.48
N GLY A 182 9.54 14.73 6.27
CA GLY A 182 10.86 14.11 6.42
C GLY A 182 11.17 13.06 5.34
N SER A 183 10.15 12.52 4.67
CA SER A 183 10.27 11.50 3.62
C SER A 183 11.18 11.97 2.50
N LEU A 184 10.87 13.12 1.87
CA LEU A 184 11.66 13.70 0.77
C LEU A 184 13.15 13.83 1.12
N LEU A 185 13.47 14.45 2.27
CA LEU A 185 14.86 14.60 2.71
C LEU A 185 15.48 13.26 3.12
N SER A 186 14.73 12.33 3.70
CA SER A 186 15.27 11.01 4.09
C SER A 186 15.54 10.09 2.90
N SER A 187 14.73 10.20 1.85
CA SER A 187 14.90 9.54 0.54
C SER A 187 16.11 10.11 -0.20
N ILE A 188 16.32 11.44 -0.13
CA ILE A 188 17.49 12.11 -0.71
C ILE A 188 18.76 11.83 0.11
N LEU A 189 18.67 11.82 1.45
CA LEU A 189 19.82 11.63 2.34
C LEU A 189 20.18 10.17 2.58
N GLY A 190 19.51 9.21 1.93
CA GLY A 190 19.90 7.80 1.94
C GLY A 190 20.05 7.23 3.35
N ARG A 191 19.14 7.56 4.28
CA ARG A 191 19.25 7.06 5.66
C ARG A 191 19.10 5.55 5.65
N ASN A 192 20.19 4.85 5.95
CA ASN A 192 20.33 3.39 6.10
C ASN A 192 19.23 2.80 7.01
N ARG A 193 18.05 2.51 6.43
CA ARG A 193 17.21 1.41 6.92
C ARG A 193 17.99 0.12 6.65
N SER A 194 17.90 -0.82 7.58
CA SER A 194 18.41 -2.19 7.45
C SER A 194 18.27 -2.69 6.02
N ASN A 195 19.32 -3.34 5.50
CA ASN A 195 19.50 -3.63 4.07
C ASN A 195 18.34 -4.36 3.37
N ASN A 196 17.37 -4.91 4.11
CA ASN A 196 16.17 -5.52 3.59
C ASN A 196 15.43 -4.52 2.69
N GLN A 197 15.45 -4.78 1.39
CA GLN A 197 14.72 -3.97 0.44
C GLN A 197 13.28 -4.45 0.36
N SER A 198 12.36 -3.68 0.93
CA SER A 198 10.93 -3.86 0.68
C SER A 198 10.56 -3.34 -0.72
N LEU A 199 9.44 -3.82 -1.27
CA LEU A 199 8.82 -3.14 -2.40
C LEU A 199 8.49 -1.68 -2.01
N PRO A 200 8.48 -0.75 -3.00
CA PRO A 200 8.09 0.62 -2.71
C PRO A 200 6.66 0.64 -2.15
N GLU A 201 6.46 1.36 -1.05
CA GLU A 201 5.17 1.52 -0.38
C GLU A 201 4.32 2.55 -1.15
N ASP A 202 3.90 2.20 -2.37
CA ASP A 202 3.14 3.09 -3.26
C ASP A 202 1.84 2.45 -3.79
N ILE A 203 0.96 3.28 -4.36
CA ILE A 203 -0.33 2.83 -4.88
C ILE A 203 -0.17 1.84 -6.03
N PHE A 204 0.93 1.93 -6.79
CA PHE A 204 1.23 1.03 -7.89
C PHE A 204 1.55 -0.37 -7.38
N THR A 205 2.22 -0.49 -6.25
CA THR A 205 2.51 -1.76 -5.59
C THR A 205 1.26 -2.43 -5.06
N MET A 206 0.37 -1.66 -4.44
CA MET A 206 -0.95 -2.17 -4.09
C MET A 206 -1.74 -2.63 -5.34
N MET A 207 -1.59 -1.92 -6.47
CA MET A 207 -2.16 -2.32 -7.75
C MET A 207 -1.54 -3.60 -8.30
N MET A 208 -0.23 -3.83 -8.11
CA MET A 208 0.47 -5.06 -8.51
C MET A 208 -0.02 -6.29 -7.75
N MET A 209 -0.36 -6.14 -6.46
CA MET A 209 -0.83 -7.24 -5.61
C MET A 209 -2.33 -7.51 -5.73
N SER A 210 -3.05 -6.59 -6.35
CA SER A 210 -4.50 -6.63 -6.41
C SER A 210 -5.00 -7.26 -7.69
N ARG A 211 -6.08 -8.06 -7.58
CA ARG A 211 -6.80 -8.55 -8.76
C ARG A 211 -7.18 -7.40 -9.69
N PRO A 212 -7.01 -7.54 -11.02
CA PRO A 212 -7.34 -6.49 -11.97
C PRO A 212 -8.81 -6.10 -11.84
N CYS A 213 -9.09 -4.80 -11.95
CA CYS A 213 -10.44 -4.23 -11.78
C CYS A 213 -11.06 -4.42 -10.38
N SER A 214 -10.27 -4.80 -9.35
CA SER A 214 -10.69 -4.67 -7.94
C SER A 214 -10.66 -3.21 -7.49
N ALA A 215 -11.24 -2.90 -6.31
CA ALA A 215 -11.30 -1.53 -5.78
C ALA A 215 -9.90 -0.88 -5.66
N SER A 216 -8.89 -1.63 -5.17
CA SER A 216 -7.51 -1.16 -5.06
C SER A 216 -6.87 -0.86 -6.42
N TRP A 217 -7.17 -1.70 -7.41
CA TRP A 217 -6.68 -1.51 -8.77
C TRP A 217 -7.33 -0.28 -9.42
N ALA A 218 -8.64 -0.11 -9.22
CA ALA A 218 -9.35 1.09 -9.67
C ALA A 218 -8.83 2.36 -8.98
N LEU A 219 -8.52 2.30 -7.69
CA LEU A 219 -7.91 3.43 -6.96
C LEU A 219 -6.58 3.85 -7.59
N GLY A 220 -5.70 2.89 -7.91
CA GLY A 220 -4.43 3.19 -8.58
C GLY A 220 -4.61 3.93 -9.91
N ILE A 221 -5.60 3.52 -10.71
CA ILE A 221 -5.94 4.23 -11.97
C ILE A 221 -6.50 5.63 -11.70
N ILE A 222 -7.37 5.79 -10.70
CA ILE A 222 -7.94 7.10 -10.36
C ILE A 222 -6.83 8.07 -9.94
N VAL A 223 -5.94 7.62 -9.04
CA VAL A 223 -4.78 8.40 -8.58
C VAL A 223 -3.89 8.81 -9.75
N TRP A 224 -3.56 7.85 -10.63
CA TRP A 224 -2.77 8.13 -11.83
C TRP A 224 -3.44 9.16 -12.76
N VAL A 225 -4.75 9.03 -13.02
CA VAL A 225 -5.49 10.01 -13.84
C VAL A 225 -5.49 11.38 -13.19
N CYS A 226 -5.71 11.47 -11.87
CA CYS A 226 -5.65 12.73 -11.13
C CYS A 226 -4.27 13.38 -11.22
N GLN A 227 -3.18 12.61 -11.03
CA GLN A 227 -1.81 13.11 -11.15
C GLN A 227 -1.50 13.58 -12.57
N MET A 228 -1.89 12.82 -13.59
CA MET A 228 -1.71 13.22 -14.99
C MET A 228 -2.49 14.49 -15.32
N PHE A 229 -3.73 14.62 -14.82
CA PHE A 229 -4.52 15.84 -14.99
C PHE A 229 -3.85 17.05 -14.33
N LEU A 230 -3.38 16.92 -13.09
CA LEU A 230 -2.65 18.00 -12.39
C LEU A 230 -1.34 18.36 -13.10
N CYS A 231 -0.61 17.37 -13.59
CA CYS A 231 0.62 17.58 -14.36
C CYS A 231 0.35 18.34 -15.67
N ILE A 232 -0.70 17.96 -16.41
CA ILE A 232 -1.15 18.67 -17.61
C ILE A 232 -1.63 20.09 -17.27
N TYR A 233 -2.37 20.25 -16.17
CA TYR A 233 -2.83 21.57 -15.73
C TYR A 233 -1.67 22.51 -15.42
N ILE A 234 -0.66 22.02 -14.66
CA ILE A 234 0.58 22.76 -14.40
C ILE A 234 1.32 23.09 -15.71
N ALA A 235 1.31 22.19 -16.69
CA ALA A 235 1.90 22.46 -18.00
C ALA A 235 1.13 23.55 -18.78
N ILE A 236 -0.20 23.54 -18.74
CA ILE A 236 -1.01 24.57 -19.42
C ILE A 236 -0.82 25.94 -18.76
N GLU A 237 -0.90 26.01 -17.41
CA GLU A 237 -0.69 27.22 -16.62
C GLU A 237 0.77 27.72 -16.69
N GLY A 238 1.70 26.82 -17.04
CA GLY A 238 3.09 27.14 -17.32
C GLY A 238 3.32 27.99 -18.57
N ASP A 239 2.26 28.43 -19.26
CA ASP A 239 2.26 29.12 -20.56
C ASP A 239 3.09 28.35 -21.61
N PHE A 240 3.03 27.01 -21.62
CA PHE A 240 3.79 26.18 -22.57
C PHE A 240 3.52 26.51 -24.04
N ILE A 241 2.36 27.10 -24.34
CA ILE A 241 1.89 27.38 -25.69
C ILE A 241 2.48 28.69 -26.23
N ASP A 242 2.99 29.58 -25.36
CA ASP A 242 3.59 30.84 -25.80
C ASP A 242 5.05 30.63 -26.25
N GLU A 243 5.20 30.23 -27.51
CA GLU A 243 6.46 29.93 -28.22
C GLU A 243 7.54 31.02 -28.08
N TYR A 244 7.15 32.26 -27.80
CA TYR A 244 8.05 33.41 -27.72
C TYR A 244 8.76 33.59 -26.36
N ARG A 245 8.38 32.86 -25.29
CA ARG A 245 8.94 33.09 -23.95
C ARG A 245 10.28 32.40 -23.68
N PHE A 246 10.61 31.31 -24.38
CA PHE A 246 11.84 30.53 -24.14
C PHE A 246 13.13 31.34 -24.26
N TRP A 247 13.06 32.49 -24.92
CA TRP A 247 14.21 33.22 -25.42
C TRP A 247 14.56 34.44 -24.56
N LYS A 248 13.73 34.78 -23.56
CA LYS A 248 13.94 35.99 -22.76
C LYS A 248 15.31 35.93 -22.05
N PRO A 249 16.12 37.00 -22.10
CA PRO A 249 17.39 37.04 -21.39
C PRO A 249 17.12 37.08 -19.90
N HIS A 250 17.96 36.36 -19.17
CA HIS A 250 17.80 36.17 -17.74
C HIS A 250 19.02 36.73 -16.99
N GLY A 251 18.80 37.18 -15.76
CA GLY A 251 19.91 37.61 -14.90
C GLY A 251 20.84 36.43 -14.56
N LYS A 252 22.12 36.72 -14.31
CA LYS A 252 23.14 35.70 -13.97
C LYS A 252 22.71 34.74 -12.84
N GLY A 253 21.98 35.27 -11.85
CA GLY A 253 21.45 34.47 -10.74
C GLY A 253 20.43 33.42 -11.15
N LEU A 254 19.65 33.66 -12.22
CA LEU A 254 18.65 32.70 -12.66
C LEU A 254 19.28 31.45 -13.28
N TYR A 255 20.39 31.56 -14.04
CA TYR A 255 21.06 30.38 -14.60
C TYR A 255 21.58 29.43 -13.53
N ILE A 256 22.13 29.99 -12.45
CA ILE A 256 22.56 29.20 -11.30
C ILE A 256 21.36 28.49 -10.69
N GLY A 257 20.24 29.20 -10.53
CA GLY A 257 18.98 28.64 -10.05
C GLY A 257 18.42 27.53 -10.95
N GLN A 258 18.40 27.75 -12.27
CA GLN A 258 17.98 26.75 -13.26
C GLN A 258 18.87 25.51 -13.22
N PHE A 259 20.19 25.68 -13.18
CA PHE A 259 21.13 24.58 -13.08
C PHE A 259 20.92 23.75 -11.79
N ILE A 260 20.72 24.41 -10.65
CA ILE A 260 20.39 23.74 -9.39
C ILE A 260 19.04 23.03 -9.49
N ALA A 261 18.03 23.66 -10.11
CA ALA A 261 16.72 23.07 -10.31
C ALA A 261 16.77 21.82 -11.21
N ILE A 262 17.64 21.78 -12.22
CA ILE A 262 17.91 20.58 -13.04
C ILE A 262 18.40 19.43 -12.17
N ILE A 263 19.36 19.69 -11.26
CA ILE A 263 19.89 18.67 -10.35
C ILE A 263 18.75 18.16 -9.46
N PHE A 264 17.96 19.05 -8.86
CA PHE A 264 16.82 18.65 -8.03
C PHE A 264 15.76 17.90 -8.82
N ALA A 265 15.45 18.31 -10.05
CA ALA A 265 14.50 17.63 -10.91
C ALA A 265 14.89 16.17 -11.14
N ILE A 266 16.17 15.89 -11.37
CA ILE A 266 16.69 14.54 -11.58
C ILE A 266 16.66 13.72 -10.28
N LEU A 267 17.06 14.32 -9.16
CA LEU A 267 17.01 13.67 -7.85
C LEU A 267 15.59 13.32 -7.43
N ALA A 268 14.62 14.13 -7.84
CA ALA A 268 13.19 13.90 -7.60
C ALA A 268 12.59 12.76 -8.44
N GLN A 269 13.24 12.32 -9.53
CA GLN A 269 12.66 11.28 -10.41
C GLN A 269 12.81 9.85 -9.88
N SER A 270 12.34 9.55 -8.67
CA SER A 270 12.36 8.18 -8.13
C SER A 270 11.49 7.19 -8.91
N ASP A 271 10.42 7.67 -9.55
CA ASP A 271 9.42 6.83 -10.20
C ASP A 271 9.92 6.15 -11.47
N ILE A 272 10.70 6.88 -12.28
CA ILE A 272 11.34 6.33 -13.48
C ILE A 272 12.29 5.20 -13.09
N PHE A 273 13.13 5.40 -12.07
CA PHE A 273 14.08 4.37 -11.64
C PHE A 273 13.41 3.18 -10.97
N SER A 274 12.41 3.44 -10.12
CA SER A 274 11.71 2.36 -9.40
C SER A 274 10.90 1.49 -10.36
N SER A 275 10.16 2.07 -11.31
CA SER A 275 9.39 1.31 -12.30
C SER A 275 10.26 0.39 -13.17
N VAL A 276 11.36 0.91 -13.73
CA VAL A 276 12.27 0.10 -14.55
C VAL A 276 12.95 -0.97 -13.72
N ARG A 277 13.36 -0.64 -12.48
CA ARG A 277 13.95 -1.61 -11.55
C ARG A 277 13.00 -2.75 -11.24
N THR A 278 11.74 -2.44 -10.91
CA THR A 278 10.72 -3.41 -10.56
C THR A 278 10.40 -4.33 -11.73
N ILE A 279 10.28 -3.80 -12.96
CA ILE A 279 10.09 -4.62 -14.18
C ILE A 279 11.27 -5.58 -14.39
N LEU A 280 12.51 -5.07 -14.35
CA LEU A 280 13.71 -5.90 -14.58
C LEU A 280 13.88 -6.96 -13.49
N TRP A 281 13.53 -6.61 -12.25
CA TRP A 281 13.59 -7.52 -11.12
C TRP A 281 12.54 -8.63 -11.25
N LEU A 282 11.27 -8.28 -11.42
CA LEU A 282 10.16 -9.23 -11.53
C LEU A 282 10.25 -10.10 -12.79
N ARG A 283 10.81 -9.58 -13.89
CA ARG A 283 11.04 -10.38 -15.10
C ARG A 283 12.06 -11.51 -14.86
N ARG A 284 13.02 -11.31 -13.96
CA ARG A 284 14.06 -12.30 -13.66
C ARG A 284 13.61 -13.32 -12.62
N ASN A 285 12.66 -12.96 -11.77
CA ASN A 285 12.14 -13.85 -10.74
C ASN A 285 11.01 -14.71 -11.32
N SER A 286 11.25 -16.00 -11.55
CA SER A 286 10.25 -16.91 -12.15
C SER A 286 9.05 -17.18 -11.25
N ARG A 287 9.16 -16.92 -9.94
CA ARG A 287 8.12 -17.16 -8.92
C ARG A 287 7.51 -15.86 -8.37
N TRP A 288 7.37 -14.85 -9.21
CA TRP A 288 6.78 -13.55 -8.83
C TRP A 288 5.32 -13.67 -8.37
N ASP A 289 4.61 -14.68 -8.84
CA ASP A 289 3.21 -14.97 -8.56
C ASP A 289 2.99 -15.45 -7.13
N ILE A 290 3.88 -16.31 -6.62
CA ILE A 290 3.86 -16.73 -5.21
C ILE A 290 4.09 -15.51 -4.31
N LEU A 291 5.06 -14.67 -4.66
CA LEU A 291 5.45 -13.49 -3.87
C LEU A 291 4.39 -12.38 -3.89
N LEU A 292 3.75 -12.10 -5.03
CA LEU A 292 2.80 -10.99 -5.16
C LEU A 292 1.34 -11.38 -4.93
N LEU A 293 0.96 -12.61 -5.29
CA LEU A 293 -0.44 -13.07 -5.24
C LEU A 293 -0.70 -14.04 -4.09
N GLY A 294 0.35 -14.49 -3.38
CA GLY A 294 0.21 -15.49 -2.31
C GLY A 294 -0.32 -16.83 -2.82
N LYS A 295 -0.09 -17.15 -4.10
CA LYS A 295 -0.52 -18.43 -4.67
C LYS A 295 0.25 -19.59 -4.06
N GLU A 296 -0.45 -20.70 -3.80
CA GLU A 296 0.18 -21.94 -3.38
C GLU A 296 1.03 -22.53 -4.52
N GLU A 297 2.13 -23.21 -4.18
CA GLU A 297 3.10 -23.78 -5.14
C GLU A 297 2.48 -24.80 -6.11
N ASN A 298 1.29 -25.32 -5.80
CA ASN A 298 0.57 -26.30 -6.61
C ASN A 298 -0.43 -25.70 -7.62
N GLU A 299 -0.60 -24.37 -7.67
CA GLU A 299 -1.50 -23.75 -8.64
C GLU A 299 -0.91 -23.76 -10.07
N ASP A 300 -1.80 -23.74 -11.07
CA ASP A 300 -1.41 -23.63 -12.48
C ASP A 300 -0.45 -22.45 -12.71
N PRO A 301 0.59 -22.64 -13.56
CA PRO A 301 1.58 -21.61 -13.81
C PRO A 301 0.90 -20.30 -14.27
N PRO A 302 1.38 -19.13 -13.83
CA PRO A 302 0.73 -17.87 -14.08
C PRO A 302 0.67 -17.61 -15.59
N SER A 303 -0.49 -17.16 -16.06
CA SER A 303 -0.63 -16.82 -17.47
C SER A 303 0.19 -15.58 -17.80
N ILE A 304 0.63 -15.45 -19.06
CA ILE A 304 1.33 -14.22 -19.50
C ILE A 304 0.46 -12.96 -19.30
N TRP A 305 -0.86 -13.12 -19.34
CA TRP A 305 -1.81 -12.05 -19.07
C TRP A 305 -1.78 -11.60 -17.62
N ASP A 306 -1.60 -12.52 -16.68
CA ASP A 306 -1.46 -12.17 -15.26
C ASP A 306 -0.19 -11.35 -15.05
N TRP A 307 0.92 -11.73 -15.69
CA TRP A 307 2.17 -10.95 -15.66
C TRP A 307 1.96 -9.55 -16.24
N ILE A 308 1.30 -9.43 -17.40
CA ILE A 308 1.05 -8.12 -18.02
C ILE A 308 0.18 -7.23 -17.12
N LEU A 309 -0.90 -7.77 -16.54
CA LEU A 309 -1.86 -7.00 -15.77
C LEU A 309 -1.36 -6.60 -14.37
N HIS A 310 -0.61 -7.48 -13.70
CA HIS A 310 -0.12 -7.22 -12.35
C HIS A 310 1.25 -6.56 -12.34
N ILE A 311 2.10 -6.80 -13.34
CA ILE A 311 3.49 -6.31 -13.31
C ILE A 311 3.70 -5.22 -14.34
N LEU A 312 3.46 -5.52 -15.63
CA LEU A 312 3.81 -4.60 -16.70
C LEU A 312 2.99 -3.31 -16.64
N ILE A 313 1.66 -3.42 -16.56
CA ILE A 313 0.78 -2.24 -16.62
C ILE A 313 1.03 -1.26 -15.47
N PRO A 314 1.06 -1.66 -14.18
CA PRO A 314 1.33 -0.73 -13.09
C PRO A 314 2.68 -0.02 -13.22
N ASN A 315 3.73 -0.75 -13.58
CA ASN A 315 5.04 -0.14 -13.75
C ASN A 315 5.15 0.75 -15.00
N VAL A 316 4.45 0.43 -16.08
CA VAL A 316 4.37 1.30 -17.27
C VAL A 316 3.61 2.58 -16.94
N LEU A 317 2.51 2.51 -16.19
CA LEU A 317 1.78 3.69 -15.75
C LEU A 317 2.64 4.59 -14.86
N LYS A 318 3.35 3.99 -13.89
CA LYS A 318 4.32 4.68 -13.04
C LYS A 318 5.46 5.31 -13.85
N PHE A 319 5.98 4.59 -14.84
CA PHE A 319 7.02 5.12 -15.74
C PHE A 319 6.52 6.32 -16.56
N ILE A 320 5.32 6.22 -17.14
CA ILE A 320 4.70 7.31 -17.92
C ILE A 320 4.47 8.54 -17.02
N GLN A 321 4.00 8.35 -15.79
CA GLN A 321 3.84 9.43 -14.81
C GLN A 321 5.18 10.11 -14.49
N GLY A 322 6.20 9.34 -14.12
CA GLY A 322 7.53 9.87 -13.86
C GLY A 322 8.10 10.61 -15.08
N PHE A 323 7.93 10.05 -16.27
CA PHE A 323 8.37 10.70 -17.51
C PHE A 323 7.60 12.00 -17.80
N ALA A 324 6.29 12.05 -17.54
CA ALA A 324 5.49 13.26 -17.70
C ALA A 324 5.94 14.37 -16.74
N VAL A 325 6.15 14.04 -15.45
CA VAL A 325 6.68 15.00 -14.46
C VAL A 325 8.08 15.45 -14.84
N PHE A 326 8.94 14.55 -15.32
CA PHE A 326 10.27 14.86 -15.85
C PHE A 326 10.21 15.80 -17.05
N PHE A 327 9.27 15.60 -17.97
CA PHE A 327 9.12 16.49 -19.11
C PHE A 327 8.60 17.86 -18.68
N VAL A 328 7.53 17.92 -17.87
CA VAL A 328 6.93 19.20 -17.45
C VAL A 328 7.88 20.03 -16.58
N SER A 329 8.66 19.39 -15.70
CA SER A 329 9.70 20.08 -14.91
C SER A 329 10.79 20.68 -15.78
N PHE A 330 11.23 19.99 -16.84
CA PHE A 330 12.21 20.55 -17.78
C PHE A 330 11.70 21.86 -18.37
N PHE A 331 10.46 21.87 -18.88
CA PHE A 331 9.90 23.08 -19.48
C PHE A 331 9.71 24.22 -18.47
N ILE A 332 9.23 23.94 -17.26
CA ILE A 332 9.12 24.97 -16.21
C ILE A 332 10.49 25.61 -15.91
N ILE A 333 11.55 24.80 -15.84
CA ILE A 333 12.91 25.31 -15.65
C ILE A 333 13.31 26.25 -16.78
N MET A 334 12.89 25.95 -18.00
CA MET A 334 13.24 26.71 -19.19
C MET A 334 12.41 27.98 -19.38
N THR A 335 11.13 27.99 -18.98
CA THR A 335 10.21 29.10 -19.26
C THR A 335 10.16 30.16 -18.16
N ARG A 336 10.50 29.81 -16.92
CA ARG A 336 10.38 30.75 -15.80
C ARG A 336 11.53 31.76 -15.77
N SER A 337 11.16 33.03 -15.71
CA SER A 337 12.09 34.17 -15.70
C SER A 337 12.50 34.66 -14.30
N ASN A 338 11.76 34.22 -13.27
CA ASN A 338 12.04 34.52 -11.88
C ASN A 338 12.37 33.23 -11.11
N LEU A 339 13.38 33.31 -10.24
CA LEU A 339 13.78 32.18 -9.40
C LEU A 339 12.67 31.77 -8.41
N LEU A 340 11.91 32.74 -7.91
CA LEU A 340 10.81 32.49 -6.98
C LEU A 340 9.69 31.68 -7.65
N ASP A 341 9.30 32.07 -8.86
CA ASP A 341 8.27 31.36 -9.64
C ASP A 341 8.74 29.95 -10.01
N LEU A 342 10.03 29.81 -10.37
CA LEU A 342 10.65 28.52 -10.63
C LEU A 342 10.54 27.58 -9.41
N ILE A 343 10.89 28.06 -8.22
CA ILE A 343 10.82 27.25 -6.99
C ILE A 343 9.36 26.92 -6.65
N LYS A 344 8.43 27.86 -6.81
CA LYS A 344 7.00 27.65 -6.55
C LYS A 344 6.42 26.53 -7.41
N ASP A 345 6.68 26.57 -8.71
CA ASP A 345 6.16 25.58 -9.65
C ASP A 345 6.85 24.24 -9.50
N PHE A 346 8.16 24.25 -9.25
CA PHE A 346 8.90 23.04 -8.94
C PHE A 346 8.35 22.37 -7.67
N THR A 347 8.07 23.15 -6.63
CA THR A 347 7.46 22.63 -5.38
C THR A 347 6.07 22.05 -5.65
N SER A 348 5.29 22.70 -6.51
CA SER A 348 3.97 22.21 -6.90
C SER A 348 4.07 20.86 -7.62
N LEU A 349 5.03 20.70 -8.53
CA LEU A 349 5.31 19.41 -9.17
C LEU A 349 5.75 18.33 -8.20
N MET A 350 6.60 18.67 -7.21
CA MET A 350 7.03 17.73 -6.17
C MET A 350 5.86 17.21 -5.33
N ILE A 351 4.89 18.08 -5.03
CA ILE A 351 3.68 17.66 -4.32
C ILE A 351 2.84 16.73 -5.19
N VAL A 352 2.71 17.02 -6.49
CA VAL A 352 1.97 16.16 -7.43
C VAL A 352 2.62 14.78 -7.56
N SER A 353 3.96 14.70 -7.59
CA SER A 353 4.67 13.43 -7.67
C SER A 353 4.54 12.57 -6.41
N GLU A 354 4.26 13.16 -5.25
CA GLU A 354 4.08 12.42 -3.98
C GLU A 354 2.62 12.01 -3.72
N LEU A 355 1.68 12.40 -4.58
CA LEU A 355 0.25 12.18 -4.36
C LEU A 355 -0.13 10.69 -4.28
N ASP A 356 0.58 9.81 -5.00
CA ASP A 356 0.40 8.37 -4.95
C ASP A 356 0.88 7.75 -3.63
N ASN A 357 2.02 8.20 -3.10
CA ASN A 357 2.50 7.83 -1.77
C ASN A 357 1.52 8.32 -0.69
N ILE A 358 1.02 9.55 -0.82
CA ILE A 358 -0.01 10.11 0.08
C ILE A 358 -1.29 9.26 0.00
N ALA A 359 -1.75 8.89 -1.20
CA ALA A 359 -2.92 8.04 -1.37
C ALA A 359 -2.71 6.65 -0.73
N PHE A 360 -1.50 6.10 -0.83
CA PHE A 360 -1.13 4.86 -0.17
C PHE A 360 -1.17 4.99 1.36
N ASP A 361 -0.64 6.08 1.90
CA ASP A 361 -0.74 6.40 3.33
C ASP A 361 -2.20 6.50 3.79
N PHE A 362 -3.07 7.17 3.02
CA PHE A 362 -4.50 7.23 3.31
C PHE A 362 -5.17 5.85 3.35
N THR A 363 -4.79 4.95 2.41
CA THR A 363 -5.25 3.55 2.48
C THR A 363 -4.70 2.82 3.70
N ALA A 364 -3.44 3.07 4.07
CA ALA A 364 -2.77 2.44 5.20
C ALA A 364 -3.29 2.92 6.56
N TYR A 365 -3.93 4.08 6.62
CA TYR A 365 -4.68 4.51 7.81
C TYR A 365 -6.13 3.99 7.85
N GLY A 366 -6.60 3.31 6.80
CA GLY A 366 -7.96 2.77 6.73
C GLY A 366 -9.05 3.77 6.34
N TYR A 367 -8.69 5.00 5.95
CA TYR A 367 -9.68 6.02 5.55
C TYR A 367 -10.52 5.63 4.33
N LEU A 368 -9.97 4.78 3.45
CA LEU A 368 -10.65 4.32 2.24
C LEU A 368 -11.30 2.94 2.39
N GLY A 369 -11.39 2.43 3.63
CA GLY A 369 -12.07 1.19 3.99
C GLY A 369 -11.12 0.04 4.34
N GLU A 370 -11.64 -0.90 5.14
CA GLU A 370 -10.89 -2.02 5.72
C GLU A 370 -10.27 -2.94 4.65
N SER A 371 -11.00 -3.20 3.56
CA SER A 371 -10.48 -4.04 2.47
C SER A 371 -9.23 -3.49 1.77
N LEU A 372 -9.06 -2.16 1.73
CA LEU A 372 -7.87 -1.51 1.18
C LEU A 372 -6.76 -1.47 2.22
N TYR A 373 -7.10 -1.21 3.48
CA TYR A 373 -6.18 -1.25 4.60
C TYR A 373 -5.46 -2.60 4.69
N LEU A 374 -6.18 -3.72 4.67
CA LEU A 374 -5.59 -5.06 4.73
C LEU A 374 -4.56 -5.28 3.61
N LYS A 375 -4.85 -4.79 2.40
CA LYS A 375 -3.92 -4.90 1.27
C LYS A 375 -2.67 -4.04 1.40
N THR A 376 -2.72 -2.93 2.13
CA THR A 376 -1.52 -2.16 2.43
C THR A 376 -0.61 -2.87 3.43
N ILE A 377 -1.20 -3.63 4.36
CA ILE A 377 -0.43 -4.50 5.27
C ILE A 377 0.26 -5.59 4.45
N ASP A 378 -0.50 -6.27 3.58
CA ASP A 378 0.06 -7.29 2.68
C ASP A 378 1.23 -6.72 1.86
N ALA A 379 1.10 -5.50 1.34
CA ALA A 379 2.15 -4.84 0.57
C ALA A 379 3.38 -4.44 1.39
N GLN A 380 3.20 -4.07 2.66
CA GLN A 380 4.29 -3.73 3.58
C GLN A 380 5.06 -4.97 4.05
N ASP A 381 4.38 -6.11 4.14
CA ASP A 381 4.96 -7.36 4.64
C ASP A 381 5.79 -8.12 3.59
N ILE A 382 5.80 -7.68 2.32
CA ILE A 382 6.68 -8.26 1.30
C ILE A 382 8.12 -7.79 1.52
N GLU A 383 8.86 -8.57 2.30
CA GLU A 383 10.32 -8.51 2.33
C GLU A 383 10.90 -9.26 1.13
N ILE A 384 11.77 -8.59 0.37
CA ILE A 384 12.49 -9.23 -0.73
C ILE A 384 13.79 -9.81 -0.17
N ASP A 385 13.95 -11.13 -0.27
CA ASP A 385 15.20 -11.79 0.11
C ASP A 385 16.39 -11.24 -0.70
N ASP A 386 17.30 -10.57 -0.01
CA ASP A 386 18.48 -9.88 -0.57
C ASP A 386 19.47 -10.81 -1.29
N ILE A 387 19.33 -12.14 -1.12
CA ILE A 387 20.29 -13.15 -1.60
C ILE A 387 20.39 -13.13 -3.13
N ALA A 388 19.30 -12.83 -3.84
CA ALA A 388 19.31 -12.71 -5.30
C ALA A 388 19.94 -11.39 -5.82
N GLN A 389 20.29 -10.48 -4.93
CA GLN A 389 20.63 -9.10 -5.28
C GLN A 389 22.12 -8.76 -5.27
N GLN A 390 22.99 -9.62 -4.74
CA GLN A 390 24.44 -9.40 -4.71
C GLN A 390 25.14 -9.45 -6.09
N GLN A 391 24.44 -9.71 -7.19
CA GLN A 391 25.06 -9.66 -8.52
C GLN A 391 25.23 -8.21 -9.00
N GLY A 392 26.47 -7.70 -8.92
CA GLY A 392 26.89 -6.30 -9.09
C GLY A 392 26.51 -5.56 -10.39
N GLY A 393 25.83 -6.19 -11.35
CA GLY A 393 25.38 -5.53 -12.58
C GLY A 393 24.28 -4.47 -12.39
N ARG A 394 23.50 -4.54 -11.30
CA ARG A 394 22.34 -3.64 -11.10
C ARG A 394 22.71 -2.20 -10.73
N PHE A 395 23.85 -2.01 -10.04
CA PHE A 395 24.30 -0.67 -9.64
C PHE A 395 24.76 0.17 -10.84
N ILE A 396 25.32 -0.48 -11.86
CA ILE A 396 25.79 0.15 -13.09
C ILE A 396 24.61 0.71 -13.87
N PHE A 397 23.51 -0.06 -13.99
CA PHE A 397 22.33 0.37 -14.74
C PHE A 397 21.66 1.62 -14.15
N ARG A 398 21.49 1.69 -12.82
CA ARG A 398 20.91 2.88 -12.16
C ARG A 398 21.77 4.13 -12.40
N LYS A 399 23.09 4.00 -12.26
CA LYS A 399 24.03 5.10 -12.53
C LYS A 399 23.97 5.54 -13.99
N LEU A 400 23.97 4.59 -14.92
CA LEU A 400 23.90 4.87 -16.35
C LEU A 400 22.64 5.67 -16.70
N TRP A 401 21.47 5.24 -16.24
CA TRP A 401 20.23 5.97 -16.48
C TRP A 401 20.22 7.37 -15.87
N ALA A 402 20.75 7.54 -14.66
CA ALA A 402 20.87 8.86 -14.05
C ALA A 402 21.75 9.80 -14.89
N TRP A 403 22.87 9.30 -15.43
CA TRP A 403 23.72 10.05 -16.35
C TRP A 403 23.03 10.35 -17.67
N VAL A 404 22.22 9.44 -18.22
CA VAL A 404 21.44 9.67 -19.44
C VAL A 404 20.43 10.79 -19.19
N LEU A 405 19.63 10.72 -18.13
CA LEU A 405 18.64 11.76 -17.81
C LEU A 405 19.30 13.12 -17.56
N LEU A 406 20.42 13.16 -16.82
CA LEU A 406 21.21 14.37 -16.61
C LEU A 406 21.75 14.92 -17.92
N GLY A 407 22.32 14.07 -18.76
CA GLY A 407 22.83 14.45 -20.07
C GLY A 407 21.73 15.04 -20.96
N THR A 408 20.54 14.45 -20.98
CA THR A 408 19.40 14.96 -21.74
C THR A 408 18.95 16.34 -21.24
N TYR A 409 18.88 16.55 -19.92
CA TYR A 409 18.54 17.84 -19.33
C TYR A 409 19.58 18.92 -19.62
N LEU A 410 20.85 18.62 -19.43
CA LEU A 410 21.93 19.56 -19.69
C LEU A 410 22.03 19.90 -21.18
N ALA A 411 21.84 18.91 -22.07
CA ALA A 411 21.81 19.13 -23.51
C ALA A 411 20.62 20.00 -23.91
N GLY A 412 19.42 19.72 -23.37
CA GLY A 412 18.23 20.53 -23.59
C GLY A 412 18.42 21.96 -23.08
N TRP A 413 18.87 22.14 -21.85
CA TRP A 413 19.15 23.45 -21.27
C TRP A 413 20.19 24.22 -22.08
N PHE A 414 21.29 23.58 -22.47
CA PHE A 414 22.31 24.20 -23.29
C PHE A 414 21.75 24.62 -24.66
N PHE A 415 20.97 23.76 -25.31
CA PHE A 415 20.44 24.03 -26.65
C PHE A 415 19.32 25.08 -26.66
N PHE A 416 18.44 25.08 -25.65
CA PHE A 416 17.26 25.94 -25.63
C PHE A 416 17.44 27.22 -24.81
N ALA A 417 18.28 27.24 -23.76
CA ALA A 417 18.52 28.45 -22.97
C ALA A 417 19.81 29.14 -23.42
N PHE A 418 20.92 28.38 -23.45
CA PHE A 418 22.25 28.98 -23.57
C PHE A 418 22.62 29.37 -25.02
N LEU A 419 22.42 28.48 -26.00
CA LEU A 419 22.77 28.75 -27.40
C LEU A 419 22.03 29.95 -28.03
N PRO A 420 20.71 30.12 -27.85
CA PRO A 420 20.00 31.29 -28.36
C PRO A 420 20.54 32.63 -27.87
N GLN A 421 20.93 32.66 -26.60
CA GLN A 421 21.44 33.86 -25.95
C GLN A 421 22.85 34.20 -26.44
N LEU A 422 23.70 33.19 -26.64
CA LEU A 422 25.00 33.38 -27.30
C LEU A 422 24.85 33.93 -28.72
N ARG A 423 23.83 33.50 -29.45
CA ARG A 423 23.56 33.95 -30.82
C ARG A 423 22.86 35.31 -30.90
N GLY A 424 22.39 35.85 -29.78
CA GLY A 424 21.61 37.09 -29.75
C GLY A 424 20.28 37.00 -30.52
N THR A 425 19.75 35.79 -30.77
CA THR A 425 18.54 35.61 -31.59
C THR A 425 17.33 36.27 -30.97
N TRP A 426 17.23 36.26 -29.64
CA TRP A 426 16.18 36.98 -28.92
C TRP A 426 16.25 38.48 -29.12
N PHE A 427 17.45 39.07 -28.98
CA PHE A 427 17.63 40.51 -29.19
C PHE A 427 17.23 40.90 -30.61
N LYS A 428 17.59 40.06 -31.59
CA LYS A 428 17.20 40.27 -32.98
C LYS A 428 15.68 40.18 -33.21
N SER A 429 14.99 39.27 -32.54
CA SER A 429 13.54 39.09 -32.71
C SER A 429 12.71 40.13 -31.95
N THR A 430 13.14 40.50 -30.74
CA THR A 430 12.35 41.35 -29.83
C THR A 430 12.68 42.83 -29.99
N LEU A 431 13.93 43.15 -30.36
CA LEU A 431 14.43 44.51 -30.47
C LEU A 431 15.18 44.70 -31.80
N PRO A 432 14.51 44.49 -32.95
CA PRO A 432 15.17 44.58 -34.26
C PRO A 432 15.76 45.97 -34.51
N GLU A 433 15.11 47.02 -34.00
CA GLU A 433 15.53 48.43 -34.15
C GLU A 433 16.90 48.73 -33.50
N CYS A 434 17.30 47.96 -32.48
CA CYS A 434 18.54 48.20 -31.75
C CYS A 434 19.78 47.55 -32.40
N VAL A 435 19.57 46.64 -33.35
CA VAL A 435 20.64 45.80 -33.94
C VAL A 435 21.28 46.44 -35.16
N ASP A 436 20.55 47.29 -35.89
CA ASP A 436 20.95 47.73 -37.24
C ASP A 436 21.99 48.86 -37.30
N GLY A 437 22.54 49.34 -36.17
CA GLY A 437 23.40 50.54 -36.19
C GLY A 437 24.74 50.47 -35.44
N SER A 438 24.91 49.62 -34.43
CA SER A 438 25.92 49.88 -33.40
C SER A 438 27.24 49.10 -33.53
N GLY A 439 27.30 48.01 -34.33
CA GLY A 439 28.49 47.15 -34.40
C GLY A 439 28.91 46.55 -33.05
N GLN A 440 28.11 46.69 -32.00
CA GLN A 440 28.41 46.25 -30.65
C GLN A 440 28.07 44.76 -30.48
N SER A 441 28.80 44.09 -29.59
CA SER A 441 28.50 42.71 -29.23
C SER A 441 27.12 42.59 -28.58
N TYR A 442 26.33 41.56 -28.91
CA TYR A 442 25.02 41.33 -28.30
C TYR A 442 25.04 41.31 -26.76
N PHE A 443 26.17 40.93 -26.17
CA PHE A 443 26.34 40.87 -24.71
C PHE A 443 26.36 42.26 -24.07
N SER A 444 26.94 43.26 -24.73
CA SER A 444 26.94 44.65 -24.22
C SER A 444 25.55 45.27 -24.33
N LEU A 445 24.86 45.06 -25.46
CA LEU A 445 23.45 45.49 -25.61
C LEU A 445 22.53 44.85 -24.57
N ALA A 446 22.73 43.55 -24.28
CA ALA A 446 21.96 42.83 -23.28
C ALA A 446 22.16 43.40 -21.87
N SER A 447 23.41 43.72 -21.53
CA SER A 447 23.76 44.34 -20.26
C SER A 447 23.12 45.72 -20.11
N GLN A 448 23.15 46.52 -21.17
CA GLN A 448 22.64 47.89 -21.15
C GLN A 448 21.11 47.93 -21.10
N TYR A 449 20.43 47.11 -21.91
CA TYR A 449 18.96 47.00 -21.87
C TYR A 449 18.45 46.49 -20.52
N ALA A 450 19.17 45.56 -19.88
CA ALA A 450 18.83 45.07 -18.55
C ALA A 450 18.94 46.15 -17.45
N GLN A 451 19.76 47.19 -17.65
CA GLN A 451 19.91 48.31 -16.72
C GLN A 451 18.92 49.44 -17.02
N ASP A 452 18.78 49.82 -18.29
CA ASP A 452 18.13 51.07 -18.67
C ASP A 452 16.71 50.88 -19.25
N GLY A 453 16.30 49.64 -19.52
CA GLY A 453 14.97 49.31 -20.07
C GLY A 453 14.68 49.88 -21.46
N SER A 454 15.66 50.51 -22.11
CA SER A 454 15.56 51.13 -23.42
C SER A 454 16.86 50.95 -24.20
N CYS A 455 16.80 51.02 -25.53
CA CYS A 455 17.94 50.87 -26.43
C CYS A 455 18.54 52.23 -26.87
N TYR A 456 18.62 53.21 -25.97
CA TYR A 456 19.18 54.53 -26.31
C TYR A 456 20.71 54.58 -26.18
#